data_AF-G2R9Y1-F1
#
_entry.id   AF-G2R9Y1-F1
#
_cell.length_a   1.000
_cell.length_b   1.000
_cell.length_c   1.000
_cell.angle_alpha   90.00
_cell.angle_beta   90.00
_cell.angle_gamma   90.00
#
_symmetry.space_group_name_H-M   'P 1'
#
loop_
_entity.id
_entity.type
_entity.pdbx_description
1 polymer ?
#
loop_
_entity_poly.entity_id
_entity_poly.type
_entity_poly.pdbx_seq_one_letter_code
_entity_poly.pdbx_strand_id
1 'polypeptide(L)'
;MILPPRPFADELVRWYRRRIHSVFPFLHWPSFESKYRSLWEQKAPPVDRQQAFEDLLFLASLNMILAQACLRNEAMPLPQRQYHAGEFYKRSLRLISAEALDTASIPVVQLLLLRALYLYFAGRADRCWLMPGAAVRVAIGLGLHLAPRRPLNQLDREMRRRVWYAGCLSLDQYGF
;
A
#
# COMPACT_ATOMS: atom_id res chain seq x y z
N MET A 1 17.86 5.97 -4.26
CA MET A 1 16.96 5.43 -3.22
C MET A 1 17.68 4.33 -2.47
N ILE A 2 17.56 4.23 -1.15
CA ILE A 2 18.25 3.20 -0.34
C ILE A 2 17.21 2.20 0.17
N LEU A 3 17.17 1.01 -0.43
CA LEU A 3 16.44 -0.13 0.11
C LEU A 3 17.15 -0.60 1.39
N PRO A 4 16.41 -1.09 2.41
CA PRO A 4 17.05 -1.75 3.53
C PRO A 4 17.81 -3.02 3.07
N PRO A 5 18.72 -3.56 3.90
CA PRO A 5 19.35 -4.84 3.62
C PRO A 5 18.32 -5.90 3.25
N ARG A 6 18.57 -6.65 2.17
CA ARG A 6 17.63 -7.65 1.64
C ARG A 6 17.10 -8.63 2.70
N PRO A 7 17.92 -9.21 3.60
CA PRO A 7 17.41 -10.13 4.62
C PRO A 7 16.37 -9.48 5.55
N PHE A 8 16.60 -8.22 5.92
CA PHE A 8 15.68 -7.46 6.76
C PHE A 8 14.37 -7.13 6.02
N ALA A 9 14.48 -6.74 4.74
CA ALA A 9 13.31 -6.52 3.89
C ALA A 9 12.47 -7.80 3.73
N ASP A 10 13.13 -8.93 3.45
CA ASP A 10 12.50 -10.24 3.23
C ASP A 10 11.79 -10.73 4.50
N GLU A 11 12.37 -10.50 5.68
CA GLU A 11 11.73 -10.80 6.95
C GLU A 11 10.44 -10.00 7.14
N LEU A 12 10.52 -8.68 6.99
CA LEU A 12 9.38 -7.77 7.18
C LEU A 12 8.25 -8.04 6.17
N VAL A 13 8.58 -8.28 4.91
CA VAL A 13 7.59 -8.62 3.87
C VAL A 13 6.91 -9.96 4.15
N ARG A 14 7.67 -10.99 4.57
CA ARG A 14 7.09 -12.28 4.99
C ARG A 14 6.22 -12.15 6.24
N TRP A 15 6.62 -11.30 7.18
CA TRP A 15 5.84 -11.03 8.38
C TRP A 15 4.52 -10.33 8.03
N TYR A 16 4.59 -9.27 7.22
CA TYR A 16 3.42 -8.54 6.73
C TYR A 16 2.42 -9.46 6.03
N ARG A 17 2.90 -10.32 5.12
CA ARG A 17 2.07 -11.28 4.40
C ARG A 17 1.22 -12.13 5.35
N ARG A 18 1.86 -12.65 6.41
CA ARG A 18 1.23 -13.60 7.35
C ARG A 18 0.29 -12.93 8.33
N ARG A 19 0.62 -11.71 8.79
CA ARG A 19 -0.06 -11.06 9.93
C ARG A 19 -1.01 -9.94 9.54
N ILE A 20 -0.71 -9.20 8.48
CA ILE A 20 -1.50 -8.03 8.05
C ILE A 20 -2.25 -8.33 6.77
N HIS A 21 -1.58 -8.81 5.73
CA HIS A 21 -2.21 -9.04 4.42
C HIS A 21 -3.34 -10.08 4.47
N SER A 22 -3.24 -11.07 5.36
CA SER A 22 -4.28 -12.08 5.60
C SER A 22 -5.60 -11.49 6.11
N VAL A 23 -5.54 -10.34 6.80
CA VAL A 23 -6.70 -9.62 7.32
C VAL A 23 -7.10 -8.48 6.39
N PHE A 24 -6.12 -7.78 5.82
CA PHE A 24 -6.29 -6.62 4.95
C PHE A 24 -5.70 -6.90 3.56
N PRO A 25 -6.40 -7.67 2.71
CA PRO A 25 -5.83 -8.16 1.47
C PRO A 25 -5.86 -7.11 0.35
N PHE A 26 -5.38 -5.88 0.55
CA PHE A 26 -5.52 -4.79 -0.43
C PHE A 26 -4.79 -5.02 -1.76
N LEU A 27 -3.73 -5.84 -1.75
CA LEU A 27 -2.83 -6.07 -2.88
C LEU A 27 -3.06 -7.45 -3.51
N HIS A 28 -2.75 -7.60 -4.79
CA HIS A 28 -2.56 -8.93 -5.37
C HIS A 28 -1.16 -9.44 -4.99
N TRP A 29 -1.09 -10.32 -3.99
CA TRP A 29 0.19 -10.74 -3.43
C TRP A 29 1.18 -11.35 -4.43
N PRO A 30 0.77 -12.27 -5.35
CA PRO A 30 1.70 -12.83 -6.33
C PRO A 30 2.36 -11.76 -7.22
N SER A 31 1.59 -10.79 -7.70
CA SER A 31 2.13 -9.67 -8.50
C SER A 31 3.05 -8.79 -7.67
N PHE A 32 2.69 -8.50 -6.42
CA PHE A 32 3.53 -7.73 -5.51
C PHE A 32 4.86 -8.44 -5.25
N GLU A 33 4.83 -9.73 -4.92
CA GLU A 33 6.02 -10.53 -4.61
C GLU A 33 6.96 -10.66 -5.81
N SER A 34 6.41 -10.83 -7.02
CA SER A 34 7.19 -10.81 -8.26
C SER A 34 7.89 -9.45 -8.46
N LYS A 35 7.15 -8.34 -8.39
CA LYS A 35 7.72 -6.98 -8.54
C LYS A 35 8.72 -6.68 -7.42
N TYR A 36 8.49 -7.15 -6.21
CA TYR A 36 9.41 -7.07 -5.08
C TYR A 36 10.72 -7.77 -5.40
N ARG A 37 10.70 -9.06 -5.76
CA ARG A 37 11.93 -9.84 -6.05
C ARG A 37 12.79 -9.21 -7.14
N SER A 38 12.16 -8.64 -8.18
CA SER A 38 12.87 -7.95 -9.25
C SER A 38 13.64 -6.69 -8.80
N LEU A 39 13.41 -6.15 -7.60
CA LEU A 39 14.16 -4.99 -7.08
C LEU A 39 15.64 -5.27 -6.86
N TRP A 40 16.02 -6.54 -6.68
CA TRP A 40 17.42 -6.96 -6.51
C TRP A 40 18.09 -7.36 -7.83
N GLU A 41 17.38 -7.27 -8.93
CA GLU A 41 17.89 -7.54 -10.27
C GLU A 41 18.29 -6.21 -10.93
N GLN A 42 19.22 -6.24 -11.89
CA GLN A 42 19.58 -5.06 -12.67
C GLN A 42 18.36 -4.68 -13.53
N LYS A 43 17.72 -3.54 -13.22
CA LYS A 43 16.59 -3.04 -14.01
C LYS A 43 17.04 -2.03 -15.05
N ALA A 44 16.47 -2.17 -16.24
CA ALA A 44 16.46 -1.10 -17.23
C ALA A 44 15.74 0.13 -16.65
N PRO A 45 16.14 1.35 -17.04
CA PRO A 45 15.42 2.57 -16.67
C PRO A 45 13.97 2.53 -17.17
N PRO A 46 13.04 3.26 -16.52
CA PRO A 46 11.65 3.30 -16.95
C PRO A 46 11.53 3.83 -18.38
N VAL A 47 10.65 3.21 -19.16
CA VAL A 47 10.47 3.50 -20.59
C VAL A 47 9.69 4.81 -20.79
N ASP A 48 8.76 5.13 -19.90
CA ASP A 48 7.94 6.33 -19.96
C ASP A 48 7.58 6.88 -18.56
N ARG A 49 6.84 8.01 -18.54
CA ARG A 49 6.39 8.67 -17.30
C ARG A 49 5.37 7.83 -16.51
N GLN A 50 4.54 7.05 -17.20
CA GLN A 50 3.52 6.22 -16.55
C GLN A 50 4.18 5.07 -15.79
N GLN A 51 5.12 4.38 -16.42
CA GLN A 51 5.93 3.33 -15.80
C GLN A 51 6.73 3.87 -14.61
N ALA A 52 7.34 5.05 -14.76
CA ALA A 52 8.05 5.71 -13.66
C ALA A 52 7.12 5.98 -12.47
N PHE A 53 5.90 6.46 -12.72
CA PHE A 53 4.90 6.70 -11.68
C PHE A 53 4.43 5.40 -11.00
N GLU A 54 4.19 4.33 -11.76
CA GLU A 54 3.84 3.01 -11.21
C GLU A 54 4.96 2.38 -10.37
N ASP A 55 6.20 2.64 -10.72
CA ASP A 55 7.36 2.22 -9.92
C ASP A 55 7.47 3.01 -8.63
N LEU A 56 7.23 4.33 -8.66
CA LEU A 56 7.14 5.15 -7.45
C LEU A 56 5.99 4.70 -6.54
N LEU A 57 4.81 4.41 -7.11
CA LEU A 57 3.65 3.90 -6.35
C LEU A 57 3.94 2.56 -5.69
N PHE A 58 4.61 1.66 -6.43
CA PHE A 58 5.05 0.39 -5.89
C PHE A 58 6.03 0.58 -4.73
N LEU A 59 7.04 1.44 -4.88
CA LEU A 59 8.03 1.71 -3.85
C LEU A 59 7.41 2.39 -2.63
N ALA A 60 6.47 3.31 -2.83
CA ALA A 60 5.70 3.93 -1.76
C ALA A 60 4.88 2.88 -0.98
N SER A 61 4.24 1.94 -1.70
CA SER A 61 3.46 0.85 -1.11
C SER A 61 4.35 -0.14 -0.36
N LEU A 62 5.53 -0.48 -0.90
CA LEU A 62 6.53 -1.30 -0.22
C LEU A 62 6.98 -0.64 1.09
N ASN A 63 7.28 0.66 1.08
CA ASN A 63 7.64 1.38 2.29
C ASN A 63 6.50 1.34 3.33
N MET A 64 5.24 1.42 2.93
CA MET A 64 4.12 1.25 3.87
C MET A 64 4.07 -0.16 4.46
N ILE A 65 4.29 -1.20 3.65
CA ILE A 65 4.37 -2.60 4.11
C ILE A 65 5.46 -2.77 5.15
N LEU A 66 6.66 -2.26 4.88
CA LEU A 66 7.80 -2.31 5.80
C LEU A 66 7.51 -1.52 7.07
N ALA A 67 6.91 -0.34 6.95
CA ALA A 67 6.55 0.50 8.09
C ALA A 67 5.59 -0.20 9.04
N GLN A 68 4.52 -0.81 8.49
CA GLN A 68 3.53 -1.53 9.29
C GLN A 68 4.10 -2.80 9.92
N ALA A 69 4.96 -3.53 9.18
CA ALA A 69 5.65 -4.70 9.71
C ALA A 69 6.56 -4.33 10.88
N CYS A 70 7.38 -3.27 10.77
CA CYS A 70 8.18 -2.77 11.88
C CYS A 70 7.32 -2.37 13.07
N LEU A 71 6.25 -1.62 12.83
CA LEU A 71 5.39 -1.09 13.89
C LEU A 71 4.72 -2.20 14.71
N ARG A 72 4.32 -3.30 14.06
CA ARG A 72 3.55 -4.39 14.68
C ARG A 72 4.36 -5.65 15.01
N ASN A 73 5.62 -5.75 14.60
CA ASN A 73 6.45 -6.91 14.92
C ASN A 73 6.86 -6.90 16.40
N GLU A 74 6.18 -7.72 17.20
CA GLU A 74 6.41 -7.82 18.64
C GLU A 74 7.78 -8.36 19.05
N ALA A 75 8.51 -9.00 18.14
CA ALA A 75 9.87 -9.48 18.41
C ALA A 75 10.92 -8.35 18.44
N MET A 76 10.63 -7.19 17.87
CA MET A 76 11.56 -6.04 17.84
C MET A 76 11.35 -5.15 19.09
N PRO A 77 12.37 -4.53 19.70
CA PRO A 77 12.19 -3.56 20.78
C PRO A 77 11.37 -2.34 20.35
N LEU A 78 10.50 -1.81 21.24
CA LEU A 78 9.58 -0.70 20.92
C LEU A 78 10.27 0.54 20.32
N PRO A 79 11.42 1.03 20.83
CA PRO A 79 12.09 2.19 20.24
C PRO A 79 12.52 1.94 18.78
N GLN A 80 12.99 0.72 18.48
CA GLN A 80 13.39 0.34 17.13
C GLN A 80 12.19 0.24 16.19
N ARG A 81 11.06 -0.32 16.66
CA ARG A 81 9.81 -0.36 15.89
C ARG A 81 9.40 1.04 15.46
N GLN A 82 9.31 1.96 16.40
CA GLN A 82 8.87 3.35 16.15
C GLN A 82 9.82 4.08 15.20
N TYR A 83 11.13 3.91 15.38
CA TYR A 83 12.14 4.52 14.52
C TYR A 83 12.04 4.02 13.07
N HIS A 84 12.10 2.70 12.86
CA HIS A 84 12.06 2.12 11.51
C HIS A 84 10.71 2.37 10.82
N ALA A 85 9.60 2.20 11.55
CA ALA A 85 8.27 2.49 11.05
C ALA A 85 8.13 3.94 10.59
N GLY A 86 8.60 4.89 11.41
CA GLY A 86 8.60 6.30 11.09
C GLY A 86 9.44 6.63 9.86
N GLU A 87 10.63 6.05 9.71
CA GLU A 87 11.50 6.28 8.56
C GLU A 87 10.90 5.74 7.25
N PHE A 88 10.37 4.52 7.25
CA PHE A 88 9.68 3.98 6.08
C PHE A 88 8.42 4.77 5.74
N TYR A 89 7.65 5.20 6.73
CA TYR A 89 6.49 6.07 6.50
C TYR A 89 6.87 7.39 5.83
N LYS A 90 7.88 8.10 6.35
CA LYS A 90 8.38 9.34 5.73
C LYS A 90 8.86 9.13 4.30
N ARG A 91 9.55 8.01 4.03
CA ARG A 91 9.99 7.64 2.67
C ARG A 91 8.79 7.42 1.73
N SER A 92 7.76 6.71 2.17
CA SER A 92 6.53 6.53 1.39
C SER A 92 5.87 7.87 1.03
N LEU A 93 5.86 8.83 1.96
CA LEU A 93 5.32 10.17 1.69
C LEU A 93 6.17 10.97 0.70
N ARG A 94 7.50 10.88 0.77
CA ARG A 94 8.40 11.59 -0.15
C ARG A 94 8.34 11.09 -1.59
N LEU A 95 7.88 9.84 -1.80
CA LEU A 95 7.84 9.23 -3.13
C LEU A 95 6.63 9.62 -3.97
N ILE A 96 5.52 9.97 -3.31
CA ILE A 96 4.26 10.30 -3.97
C ILE A 96 3.72 11.56 -3.31
N SER A 97 3.76 12.68 -4.06
CA SER A 97 3.20 13.95 -3.62
C SER A 97 1.68 13.86 -3.46
N ALA A 98 1.08 14.86 -2.80
CA ALA A 98 -0.37 14.94 -2.69
C ALA A 98 -1.02 15.09 -4.07
N GLU A 99 -0.47 15.92 -4.97
CA GLU A 99 -1.03 16.09 -6.32
C GLU A 99 -0.94 14.81 -7.15
N ALA A 100 0.11 14.00 -6.94
CA ALA A 100 0.27 12.73 -7.65
C ALA A 100 -0.83 11.71 -7.30
N LEU A 101 -1.51 11.87 -6.15
CA LEU A 101 -2.66 11.05 -5.77
C LEU A 101 -3.95 11.43 -6.51
N ASP A 102 -3.99 12.57 -7.21
CA ASP A 102 -5.14 12.98 -8.03
C ASP A 102 -5.29 12.10 -9.29
N THR A 103 -4.23 11.35 -9.64
CA THR A 103 -4.30 10.36 -10.72
C THR A 103 -5.07 9.13 -10.25
N ALA A 104 -6.35 9.07 -10.60
CA ALA A 104 -7.23 7.97 -10.21
C ALA A 104 -6.75 6.64 -10.80
N SER A 105 -6.28 5.74 -9.95
CA SER A 105 -5.90 4.37 -10.31
C SER A 105 -6.05 3.42 -9.12
N ILE A 106 -6.23 2.12 -9.38
CA ILE A 106 -6.33 1.11 -8.30
C ILE A 106 -5.08 1.13 -7.39
N PRO A 107 -3.84 1.21 -7.91
CA PRO A 107 -2.64 1.33 -7.07
C PRO A 107 -2.65 2.56 -6.15
N VAL A 108 -3.22 3.69 -6.59
CA VAL A 108 -3.39 4.87 -5.73
C VAL A 108 -4.37 4.58 -4.59
N VAL A 109 -5.51 3.95 -4.87
CA VAL A 109 -6.45 3.53 -3.81
C VAL A 109 -5.76 2.58 -2.82
N GLN A 110 -4.99 1.60 -3.31
CA GLN A 110 -4.24 0.68 -2.47
C GLN A 110 -3.22 1.40 -1.57
N LEU A 111 -2.48 2.36 -2.10
CA LEU A 111 -1.53 3.15 -1.31
C LEU A 111 -2.25 3.96 -0.22
N LEU A 112 -3.40 4.57 -0.54
CA LEU A 112 -4.22 5.30 0.43
C LEU A 112 -4.72 4.39 1.55
N LEU A 113 -5.22 3.20 1.22
CA LEU A 113 -5.64 2.19 2.21
C LEU A 113 -4.47 1.72 3.08
N LEU A 114 -3.29 1.51 2.51
CA LEU A 114 -2.07 1.18 3.27
C LEU A 114 -1.65 2.33 4.21
N ARG A 115 -1.78 3.58 3.77
CA ARG A 115 -1.50 4.77 4.61
C ARG A 115 -2.50 4.89 5.75
N ALA A 116 -3.79 4.68 5.48
CA ALA A 116 -4.83 4.65 6.51
C ALA A 116 -4.53 3.58 7.57
N LEU A 117 -4.26 2.35 7.14
CA LEU A 117 -3.99 1.24 8.04
C LEU A 117 -2.76 1.47 8.93
N TYR A 118 -1.72 2.11 8.40
CA TYR A 118 -0.55 2.50 9.19
C TYR A 118 -0.89 3.54 10.26
N LEU A 119 -1.66 4.58 9.91
CA LEU A 119 -2.05 5.62 10.86
C LEU A 119 -2.89 5.05 12.00
N TYR A 120 -3.78 4.11 11.68
CA TYR A 120 -4.52 3.34 12.66
C TYR A 120 -3.59 2.58 13.62
N PHE A 121 -2.65 1.78 13.09
CA PHE A 121 -1.69 1.04 13.93
C PHE A 121 -0.78 1.95 14.76
N ALA A 122 -0.52 3.18 14.30
CA ALA A 122 0.28 4.15 15.02
C ALA A 122 -0.49 4.92 16.09
N GLY A 123 -1.79 4.64 16.28
CA GLY A 123 -2.65 5.35 17.24
C GLY A 123 -2.90 6.82 16.87
N ARG A 124 -2.71 7.20 15.60
CA ARG A 124 -2.89 8.58 15.12
C ARG A 124 -4.29 8.76 14.53
N ALA A 125 -5.29 8.64 15.40
CA ALA A 125 -6.71 8.72 15.03
C ALA A 125 -7.07 10.06 14.39
N ASP A 126 -6.44 11.16 14.85
CA ASP A 126 -6.60 12.52 14.32
C ASP A 126 -6.34 12.65 12.81
N ARG A 127 -5.43 11.82 12.27
CA ARG A 127 -5.06 11.80 10.85
C ARG A 127 -5.58 10.58 10.10
N CYS A 128 -6.17 9.63 10.81
CA CYS A 128 -6.67 8.39 10.24
C CYS A 128 -7.84 8.66 9.30
N TRP A 129 -8.86 9.42 9.74
CA TRP A 129 -10.12 9.65 9.03
C TRP A 129 -9.98 10.22 7.60
N LEU A 130 -8.94 11.03 7.32
CA LEU A 130 -8.76 11.66 6.00
C LEU A 130 -8.40 10.64 4.91
N MET A 131 -7.65 9.58 5.25
CA MET A 131 -7.09 8.66 4.26
C MET A 131 -8.14 7.65 3.72
N PRO A 132 -8.99 7.01 4.56
CA PRO A 132 -10.13 6.22 4.09
C PRO A 132 -11.08 7.03 3.22
N GLY A 133 -11.46 8.25 3.64
CA GLY A 133 -12.34 9.11 2.86
C GLY A 133 -11.77 9.46 1.48
N ALA A 134 -10.45 9.73 1.39
CA ALA A 134 -9.78 9.91 0.12
C ALA A 134 -9.79 8.64 -0.74
N ALA A 135 -9.50 7.47 -0.15
CA ALA A 135 -9.53 6.18 -0.85
C ALA A 135 -10.93 5.89 -1.42
N VAL A 136 -11.99 6.11 -0.65
CA VAL A 136 -13.39 5.97 -1.07
C VAL A 136 -13.69 6.88 -2.25
N ARG A 137 -13.34 8.17 -2.18
CA ARG A 137 -13.57 9.12 -3.29
C ARG A 137 -12.86 8.72 -4.58
N VAL A 138 -11.59 8.32 -4.50
CA VAL A 138 -10.84 7.83 -5.68
C VAL A 138 -11.47 6.54 -6.23
N ALA A 139 -11.87 5.61 -5.36
CA ALA A 139 -12.55 4.37 -5.78
C ALA A 139 -13.91 4.65 -6.45
N ILE A 140 -14.67 5.64 -5.96
CA ILE A 140 -15.92 6.09 -6.58
C ILE A 140 -15.63 6.70 -7.95
N GLY A 141 -14.63 7.58 -8.07
CA GLY A 141 -14.22 8.18 -9.35
C GLY A 141 -13.82 7.14 -10.40
N LEU A 142 -13.23 6.02 -9.97
CA LEU A 142 -12.90 4.86 -10.83
C LEU A 142 -14.10 3.95 -11.15
N GLY A 143 -15.27 4.22 -10.57
CA GLY A 143 -16.45 3.38 -10.70
C GLY A 143 -16.30 2.00 -10.07
N LEU A 144 -15.44 1.82 -9.05
CA LEU A 144 -15.23 0.51 -8.42
C LEU A 144 -16.49 -0.02 -7.73
N HIS A 145 -17.37 0.89 -7.32
CA HIS A 145 -18.68 0.62 -6.74
C HIS A 145 -19.74 0.16 -7.76
N LEU A 146 -19.45 0.26 -9.06
CA LEU A 146 -20.37 -0.12 -10.14
C LEU A 146 -19.96 -1.43 -10.79
N ALA A 147 -20.91 -2.09 -11.44
CA ALA A 147 -20.62 -3.19 -12.34
C ALA A 147 -19.67 -2.72 -13.46
N PRO A 148 -18.68 -3.54 -13.85
CA PRO A 148 -17.74 -3.14 -14.90
C PRO A 148 -18.46 -2.97 -16.23
N ARG A 149 -18.27 -1.80 -16.86
CA ARG A 149 -18.87 -1.46 -18.17
C ARG A 149 -18.29 -2.25 -19.35
N ARG A 150 -17.15 -2.91 -19.15
CA ARG A 150 -16.44 -3.70 -20.16
C ARG A 150 -16.01 -5.04 -19.55
N PRO A 151 -15.85 -6.10 -20.35
CA PRO A 151 -15.25 -7.34 -19.89
C PRO A 151 -13.86 -7.06 -19.32
N LEU A 152 -13.65 -7.45 -18.07
CA LEU A 152 -12.36 -7.37 -17.40
C LEU A 152 -11.77 -8.77 -17.28
N ASN A 153 -10.45 -8.91 -17.22
CA ASN A 153 -9.85 -10.20 -16.88
C ASN A 153 -10.17 -10.58 -15.41
N GLN A 154 -9.89 -11.82 -15.03
CA GLN A 154 -10.21 -12.31 -13.68
C GLN A 154 -9.50 -11.51 -12.58
N LEU A 155 -8.24 -11.15 -12.79
CA LEU A 155 -7.44 -10.42 -11.82
C LEU A 155 -8.02 -9.02 -11.57
N ASP A 156 -8.31 -8.26 -12.61
CA ASP A 156 -8.85 -6.91 -12.50
C ASP A 156 -10.21 -6.91 -11.82
N ARG A 157 -11.09 -7.86 -12.15
CA ARG A 157 -12.39 -8.00 -11.46
C ARG A 157 -12.20 -8.25 -9.97
N GLU A 158 -11.30 -9.14 -9.63
CA GLU A 158 -11.03 -9.48 -8.24
C GLU A 158 -10.43 -8.30 -7.48
N MET A 159 -9.49 -7.58 -8.09
CA MET A 159 -8.88 -6.40 -7.48
C MET A 159 -9.86 -5.27 -7.28
N ARG A 160 -10.77 -5.02 -8.23
CA ARG A 160 -11.85 -4.02 -8.06
C ARG A 160 -12.73 -4.37 -6.85
N ARG A 161 -13.19 -5.62 -6.75
CA ARG A 161 -14.04 -6.07 -5.64
C ARG A 161 -13.31 -5.97 -4.30
N ARG A 162 -12.09 -6.50 -4.23
CA ARG A 162 -11.26 -6.52 -3.03
C ARG A 162 -10.96 -5.12 -2.50
N VAL A 163 -10.53 -4.20 -3.36
CA VAL A 163 -10.21 -2.83 -2.95
C VAL A 163 -11.46 -2.08 -2.48
N TRP A 164 -12.60 -2.29 -3.16
CA TRP A 164 -13.86 -1.67 -2.77
C TRP A 164 -14.45 -2.23 -1.47
N TYR A 165 -14.71 -3.54 -1.41
CA TYR A 165 -15.40 -4.16 -0.28
C TYR A 165 -14.50 -4.35 0.94
N ALA A 166 -13.31 -4.95 0.75
CA ALA A 166 -12.40 -5.24 1.86
C ALA A 166 -11.54 -4.03 2.26
N GLY A 167 -11.34 -3.08 1.34
CA GLY A 167 -10.63 -1.83 1.60
C GLY A 167 -11.57 -0.72 2.03
N CYS A 168 -12.21 -0.08 1.04
CA CYS A 168 -13.00 1.13 1.25
C CYS A 168 -14.15 0.92 2.24
N LEU A 169 -15.03 -0.05 2.02
CA LEU A 169 -16.22 -0.24 2.86
C LEU A 169 -15.87 -0.76 4.26
N SER A 170 -14.92 -1.70 4.36
CA SER A 170 -14.53 -2.25 5.66
C SER A 170 -13.89 -1.18 6.53
N LEU A 171 -12.97 -0.37 6.00
CA LEU A 171 -12.34 0.70 6.78
C LEU A 171 -13.34 1.83 7.11
N ASP A 172 -14.30 2.15 6.24
CA ASP A 172 -15.31 3.17 6.53
C ASP A 172 -16.25 2.73 7.68
N GLN A 173 -16.65 1.45 7.73
CA GLN A 173 -17.57 0.92 8.75
C GLN A 173 -16.98 0.80 10.15
N TYR A 174 -15.66 0.60 10.28
CA TYR A 174 -15.02 0.51 11.60
C TYR A 174 -14.81 1.88 12.27
N GLY A 175 -15.33 2.98 11.71
CA GLY A 175 -15.21 4.30 12.32
C GLY A 175 -13.75 4.71 12.53
N PHE A 176 -12.94 4.55 11.48
CA PHE A 176 -11.60 5.15 11.39
C PHE A 176 -11.66 6.67 11.16
#